data_AF-A0A820IG26-F1
#
_entry.id   AF-A0A820IG26-F1
#
_cell.length_a   1.000
_cell.length_b   1.000
_cell.length_c   1.000
_cell.angle_alpha   90.00
_cell.angle_beta   90.00
_cell.angle_gamma   90.00
#
_symmetry.space_group_name_H-M   'P 1'
#
loop_
_entity.id
_entity.type
_entity.pdbx_description
1 polymer ?
#
loop_
_entity_poly.entity_id
_entity_poly.type
_entity_poly.pdbx_seq_one_letter_code
_entity_poly.pdbx_strand_id
1 'polypeptide(L)'
;TGIVGTAALFPVLTKAGYHDLAVTIATQTTYPSFGYMFNNDVQNATTNWETYHALIKGVGGTDSLNHHMFNSIGAWFYRYLAGIQLNGFNEDLIIHPRLTILLTNVDAEVHTIKGSIFVAWQRHTNDNTVTYNVTIPHSFYSIITFEPMKPAVHCVSIEESGIVIWHQSSSLFETNVNGILWLRPDSIIEGAISARIAGGSYRWKVKWN
;
A
#
# COMPACT_ATOMS: atom_id res chain seq x y z
N THR A 1 -8.05 5.34 -19.50
CA THR A 1 -9.26 4.46 -19.44
C THR A 1 -10.48 5.30 -19.12
N GLY A 2 -11.70 4.80 -19.39
CA GLY A 2 -12.95 5.37 -18.84
C GLY A 2 -13.20 4.91 -17.40
N ILE A 3 -14.32 5.32 -16.80
CA ILE A 3 -14.65 5.12 -15.36
C ILE A 3 -14.51 3.66 -14.87
N VAL A 4 -15.08 2.69 -15.58
CA VAL A 4 -15.03 1.25 -15.22
C VAL A 4 -13.62 0.71 -15.35
N GLY A 5 -12.92 1.11 -16.42
CA GLY A 5 -11.53 0.72 -16.65
C GLY A 5 -10.59 1.29 -15.58
N THR A 6 -10.78 2.55 -15.18
CA THR A 6 -9.95 3.19 -14.14
C THR A 6 -10.11 2.51 -12.78
N ALA A 7 -11.31 2.05 -12.43
CA ALA A 7 -11.54 1.30 -11.20
C ALA A 7 -10.78 -0.04 -11.16
N ALA A 8 -10.56 -0.67 -12.31
CA ALA A 8 -9.80 -1.92 -12.43
C ALA A 8 -8.30 -1.71 -12.65
N LEU A 9 -7.90 -0.60 -13.29
CA LEU A 9 -6.54 -0.35 -13.78
C LEU A 9 -5.47 -0.54 -12.71
N PHE A 10 -5.53 0.24 -11.62
CA PHE A 10 -4.50 0.23 -10.59
C PHE A 10 -4.43 -1.09 -9.81
N PRO A 11 -5.57 -1.69 -9.36
CA PRO A 11 -5.57 -3.01 -8.77
C PRO A 11 -4.98 -4.10 -9.68
N VAL A 12 -5.34 -4.12 -10.96
CA VAL A 12 -4.86 -5.14 -11.91
C VAL A 12 -3.36 -5.01 -12.14
N LEU A 13 -2.86 -3.81 -12.42
CA LEU A 13 -1.43 -3.57 -12.59
C LEU A 13 -0.64 -4.00 -11.35
N THR A 14 -1.11 -3.63 -10.16
CA THR A 14 -0.44 -4.00 -8.91
C THR A 14 -0.40 -5.50 -8.69
N LYS A 15 -1.53 -6.20 -8.88
CA LYS A 15 -1.59 -7.67 -8.74
C LYS A 15 -0.77 -8.42 -9.78
N ALA A 16 -0.60 -7.83 -10.96
CA ALA A 16 0.21 -8.39 -12.04
C ALA A 16 1.72 -8.11 -11.91
N GLY A 17 2.17 -7.51 -10.79
CA GLY A 17 3.58 -7.18 -10.55
C GLY A 17 4.05 -5.86 -11.16
N TYR A 18 3.14 -5.07 -11.75
CA TYR A 18 3.43 -3.76 -12.36
C TYR A 18 3.07 -2.60 -11.42
N HIS A 19 3.37 -2.73 -10.12
CA HIS A 19 3.01 -1.73 -9.13
C HIS A 19 3.70 -0.37 -9.37
N ASP A 20 4.98 -0.36 -9.72
CA ASP A 20 5.71 0.87 -10.08
C ASP A 20 5.07 1.60 -11.27
N LEU A 21 4.53 0.85 -12.25
CA LEU A 21 3.77 1.44 -13.36
C LEU A 21 2.45 2.04 -12.88
N ALA A 22 1.74 1.37 -11.97
CA ALA A 22 0.51 1.91 -11.39
C ALA A 22 0.78 3.25 -10.66
N VAL A 23 1.87 3.33 -9.89
CA VAL A 23 2.31 4.56 -9.23
C VAL A 23 2.68 5.63 -10.27
N THR A 24 3.46 5.27 -11.29
CA THR A 24 3.85 6.18 -12.38
C THR A 24 2.63 6.82 -13.06
N ILE A 25 1.59 6.03 -13.35
CA ILE A 25 0.33 6.52 -13.93
C ILE A 25 -0.40 7.44 -12.94
N ALA A 26 -0.46 7.06 -11.66
CA ALA A 26 -1.13 7.86 -10.63
C ALA A 26 -0.47 9.23 -10.42
N THR A 27 0.85 9.33 -10.62
CA THR A 27 1.62 10.57 -10.44
C THR A 27 1.77 11.39 -11.72
N GLN A 28 1.18 10.98 -12.85
CA GLN A 28 1.26 11.73 -14.09
C GLN A 28 0.53 13.08 -13.97
N THR A 29 1.10 14.12 -14.59
CA THR A 29 0.55 15.49 -14.59
C THR A 29 0.13 15.96 -15.97
N THR A 30 0.52 15.26 -17.04
CA THR A 30 0.10 15.56 -18.41
C THR A 30 -1.25 14.91 -18.75
N TYR A 31 -1.96 15.46 -19.74
CA TYR A 31 -3.25 14.93 -20.18
C TYR A 31 -3.09 13.54 -20.83
N PRO A 32 -3.98 12.56 -20.55
CA PRO A 32 -5.04 12.55 -19.53
C PRO A 32 -4.54 11.99 -18.18
N SER A 33 -4.71 12.73 -17.08
CA SER A 33 -4.34 12.27 -15.73
C SER A 33 -5.08 13.01 -14.61
N PHE A 34 -5.01 12.49 -13.38
CA PHE A 34 -5.47 13.22 -12.19
C PHE A 34 -4.61 14.46 -11.92
N GLY A 35 -3.29 14.38 -12.13
CA GLY A 35 -2.40 15.52 -12.00
C GLY A 35 -2.67 16.61 -13.04
N TYR A 36 -3.17 16.25 -14.23
CA TYR A 36 -3.65 17.23 -15.22
C TYR A 36 -4.87 17.99 -14.72
N MET A 37 -5.85 17.32 -14.09
CA MET A 37 -7.00 18.01 -13.48
C MET A 37 -6.52 18.96 -12.37
N PHE A 38 -5.64 18.47 -11.50
CA PHE A 38 -5.10 19.26 -10.38
C PHE A 38 -4.35 20.52 -10.84
N ASN A 39 -3.52 20.40 -11.88
CA ASN A 39 -2.72 21.49 -12.44
C ASN A 39 -3.32 22.08 -13.73
N ASN A 40 -4.64 22.02 -13.91
CA ASN A 40 -5.25 22.47 -15.16
C ASN A 40 -5.07 23.98 -15.36
N ASP A 41 -4.63 24.37 -16.57
CA ASP A 41 -4.26 25.75 -16.91
C ASP A 41 -5.41 26.77 -16.89
N VAL A 42 -6.66 26.32 -16.83
CA VAL A 42 -7.82 27.21 -16.74
C VAL A 42 -8.27 27.35 -15.28
N GLN A 43 -8.39 26.23 -14.57
CA GLN A 43 -8.75 26.20 -13.16
C GLN A 43 -8.24 24.90 -12.52
N ASN A 44 -7.48 25.01 -11.44
CA ASN A 44 -7.06 23.87 -10.63
C ASN A 44 -8.27 23.11 -10.06
N ALA A 45 -8.26 21.79 -10.19
CA ALA A 45 -9.28 20.93 -9.60
C ALA A 45 -9.10 20.78 -8.08
N THR A 46 -10.17 21.01 -7.32
CA THR A 46 -10.27 20.66 -5.89
C THR A 46 -11.16 19.43 -5.62
N THR A 47 -11.81 18.92 -6.67
CA THR A 47 -12.61 17.69 -6.70
C THR A 47 -12.33 16.97 -8.03
N ASN A 48 -12.68 15.68 -8.14
CA ASN A 48 -12.53 14.97 -9.42
C ASN A 48 -13.62 15.41 -10.41
N TRP A 49 -13.26 15.52 -11.69
CA TRP A 49 -14.17 15.96 -12.75
C TRP A 49 -14.84 14.76 -13.45
N GLU A 50 -15.96 15.00 -14.11
CA GLU A 50 -16.70 13.98 -14.88
C GLU A 50 -15.87 13.41 -16.03
N THR A 51 -15.05 14.24 -16.66
CA THR A 51 -14.16 13.84 -17.75
C THR A 51 -12.77 14.45 -17.57
N TYR A 52 -11.74 13.81 -18.11
CA TYR A 52 -10.37 14.36 -18.12
C TYR A 52 -10.24 15.68 -18.89
N HIS A 53 -11.23 16.03 -19.70
CA HIS A 53 -11.22 17.21 -20.58
C HIS A 53 -12.33 18.20 -20.22
N ALA A 54 -12.86 18.11 -18.99
CA ALA A 54 -14.00 18.92 -18.55
C ALA A 54 -13.74 20.43 -18.66
N LEU A 55 -12.48 20.87 -18.55
CA LEU A 55 -12.06 22.23 -18.88
C LEU A 55 -10.88 22.23 -19.85
N ILE A 56 -11.09 22.81 -21.04
CA ILE A 56 -10.05 23.08 -22.03
C ILE A 56 -9.97 24.60 -22.25
N LYS A 57 -8.75 25.15 -22.21
CA LYS A 57 -8.49 26.57 -22.43
C LYS A 57 -9.03 27.02 -23.79
N GLY A 58 -9.84 28.07 -23.79
CA GLY A 58 -10.41 28.68 -25.00
C GLY A 58 -11.60 27.94 -25.62
N VAL A 59 -11.97 26.75 -25.12
CA VAL A 59 -13.15 26.00 -25.57
C VAL A 59 -14.31 26.15 -24.58
N GLY A 60 -14.01 26.27 -23.28
CA GLY A 60 -15.02 26.16 -22.23
C GLY A 60 -15.43 24.70 -22.00
N GLY A 61 -16.29 24.44 -21.02
CA GLY A 61 -16.71 23.09 -20.64
C GLY A 61 -18.10 23.07 -20.04
N THR A 62 -18.90 22.07 -20.41
CA THR A 62 -20.26 21.83 -19.89
C THR A 62 -20.33 20.65 -18.92
N ASP A 63 -19.26 19.87 -18.83
CA ASP A 63 -19.15 18.70 -17.96
C ASP A 63 -19.10 19.11 -16.47
N SER A 64 -19.52 18.20 -15.59
CA SER A 64 -19.45 18.45 -14.15
C SER A 64 -18.00 18.48 -13.65
N LEU A 65 -17.68 19.47 -12.84
CA LEU A 65 -16.38 19.58 -12.14
C LEU A 65 -16.37 18.90 -10.77
N ASN A 66 -17.42 18.17 -10.40
CA ASN A 66 -17.49 17.44 -9.15
C ASN A 66 -18.22 16.10 -9.36
N HIS A 67 -17.46 15.09 -9.78
CA HIS A 67 -17.95 13.78 -10.14
C HIS A 67 -17.07 12.67 -9.56
N HIS A 68 -17.68 11.79 -8.76
CA HIS A 68 -16.97 10.83 -7.93
C HIS A 68 -16.52 9.54 -8.64
N MET A 69 -16.92 9.30 -9.90
CA MET A 69 -16.71 8.01 -10.57
C MET A 69 -15.23 7.65 -10.78
N PHE A 70 -14.35 8.65 -10.90
CA PHE A 70 -12.90 8.42 -10.98
C PHE A 70 -12.23 8.29 -9.59
N ASN A 71 -12.96 8.43 -8.48
CA ASN A 71 -12.42 8.35 -7.12
C ASN A 71 -11.99 6.93 -6.71
N SER A 72 -12.21 5.92 -7.57
CA SER A 72 -11.80 4.53 -7.33
C SER A 72 -10.30 4.38 -7.07
N ILE A 73 -9.47 5.32 -7.53
CA ILE A 73 -8.04 5.40 -7.18
C ILE A 73 -7.81 5.52 -5.67
N GLY A 74 -8.72 6.17 -4.93
CA GLY A 74 -8.63 6.29 -3.46
C GLY A 74 -8.63 4.92 -2.77
N ALA A 75 -9.46 3.98 -3.24
CA ALA A 75 -9.44 2.61 -2.72
C ALA A 75 -8.10 1.90 -2.99
N TRP A 76 -7.42 2.25 -4.09
CA TRP A 76 -6.09 1.71 -4.39
C TRP A 76 -5.01 2.23 -3.43
N PHE A 77 -5.09 3.50 -3.01
CA PHE A 77 -4.19 4.06 -1.99
C PHE A 77 -4.25 3.25 -0.69
N TYR A 78 -5.44 2.99 -0.16
CA TYR A 78 -5.59 2.21 1.08
C TYR A 78 -5.19 0.75 0.89
N ARG A 79 -5.69 0.09 -0.16
CA ARG A 79 -5.55 -1.36 -0.32
C ARG A 79 -4.15 -1.81 -0.73
N TYR A 80 -3.42 -0.98 -1.48
CA TYR A 80 -2.15 -1.38 -2.08
C TYR A 80 -0.99 -0.50 -1.66
N LEU A 81 -1.12 0.84 -1.67
CA LEU A 81 -0.02 1.69 -1.18
C LEU A 81 0.18 1.50 0.32
N ALA A 82 -0.88 1.68 1.11
CA ALA A 82 -0.83 1.43 2.55
C ALA A 82 -0.96 -0.07 2.88
N GLY A 83 -1.59 -0.84 2.01
CA GLY A 83 -1.71 -2.30 2.16
C GLY A 83 -2.84 -2.78 3.07
N ILE A 84 -3.79 -1.92 3.43
CA ILE A 84 -4.90 -2.25 4.34
C ILE A 84 -6.03 -2.90 3.54
N GLN A 85 -6.24 -4.20 3.72
CA GLN A 85 -7.29 -4.96 3.02
C GLN A 85 -8.14 -5.75 4.01
N LEU A 86 -9.40 -5.33 4.16
CA LEU A 86 -10.40 -6.05 4.93
C LEU A 86 -10.88 -7.27 4.14
N ASN A 87 -10.57 -8.46 4.63
CA ASN A 87 -11.07 -9.72 4.12
C ASN A 87 -12.28 -10.15 4.96
N GLY A 88 -13.48 -10.22 4.35
CA GLY A 88 -14.69 -10.77 4.97
C GLY A 88 -15.01 -10.29 6.39
N PHE A 89 -15.95 -10.95 7.07
CA PHE A 89 -16.28 -10.65 8.49
C PHE A 89 -15.51 -11.53 9.49
N ASN A 90 -14.96 -12.66 9.02
CA ASN A 90 -14.32 -13.70 9.83
C ASN A 90 -12.93 -14.11 9.32
N GLU A 91 -12.35 -13.35 8.39
CA GLU A 91 -10.99 -13.62 7.90
C GLU A 91 -10.00 -12.67 8.55
N ASP A 92 -8.73 -13.05 8.55
CA ASP A 92 -7.65 -12.18 9.03
C ASP A 92 -7.59 -10.92 8.16
N LEU A 93 -7.38 -9.77 8.81
CA LEU A 93 -7.07 -8.53 8.12
C LEU A 93 -5.74 -8.69 7.36
N ILE A 94 -5.70 -8.28 6.09
CA ILE A 94 -4.47 -8.33 5.31
C ILE A 94 -3.79 -6.98 5.40
N ILE A 95 -2.53 -7.00 5.87
CA ILE A 95 -1.60 -5.87 5.86
C ILE A 95 -0.49 -6.19 4.85
N HIS A 96 -0.68 -5.79 3.61
CA HIS A 96 0.28 -6.04 2.55
C HIS A 96 0.60 -4.76 1.77
N PRO A 97 1.47 -3.89 2.33
CA PRO A 97 1.92 -2.71 1.61
C PRO A 97 2.72 -3.12 0.38
N ARG A 98 2.34 -2.59 -0.78
CA ARG A 98 3.09 -2.75 -2.02
C ARG A 98 4.07 -1.60 -2.10
N LEU A 99 5.34 -1.94 -1.90
CA LEU A 99 6.42 -0.96 -1.93
C LEU A 99 6.73 -0.56 -3.37
N THR A 100 7.17 0.68 -3.54
CA THR A 100 7.63 1.22 -4.82
C THR A 100 8.91 2.02 -4.58
N ILE A 101 9.78 2.08 -5.58
CA ILE A 101 10.95 2.97 -5.52
C ILE A 101 10.59 4.46 -5.66
N LEU A 102 9.39 4.76 -6.17
CA LEU A 102 8.92 6.11 -6.47
C LEU A 102 8.40 6.85 -5.23
N LEU A 103 8.17 6.13 -4.13
CA LEU A 103 7.74 6.69 -2.85
C LEU A 103 8.72 6.28 -1.75
N THR A 104 8.98 7.20 -0.83
CA THR A 104 9.86 6.95 0.33
C THR A 104 9.07 6.47 1.53
N ASN A 105 7.84 6.95 1.70
CA ASN A 105 6.96 6.59 2.81
C ASN A 105 5.50 6.69 2.40
N VAL A 106 4.64 5.97 3.12
CA VAL A 106 3.19 6.07 3.09
C VAL A 106 2.68 5.79 4.49
N ASP A 107 1.67 6.53 4.93
CA ASP A 107 0.83 6.20 6.08
C ASP A 107 -0.65 6.30 5.74
N ALA A 108 -1.46 5.48 6.41
CA ALA A 108 -2.91 5.54 6.32
C ALA A 108 -3.57 5.00 7.60
N GLU A 109 -4.71 5.59 7.93
CA GLU A 109 -5.61 5.11 8.98
C GLU A 109 -7.00 4.81 8.40
N VAL A 110 -7.59 3.69 8.83
CA VAL A 110 -8.97 3.32 8.51
C VAL A 110 -9.73 3.10 9.81
N HIS A 111 -10.75 3.92 10.07
CA HIS A 111 -11.65 3.73 11.19
C HIS A 111 -12.70 2.67 10.87
N THR A 112 -12.71 1.57 11.63
CA THR A 112 -13.72 0.51 11.51
C THR A 112 -14.62 0.50 12.73
N ILE A 113 -15.73 -0.24 12.67
CA ILE A 113 -16.60 -0.49 13.84
C ILE A 113 -15.87 -1.21 14.99
N LYS A 114 -14.73 -1.85 14.70
CA LYS A 114 -13.92 -2.61 15.66
C LYS A 114 -12.73 -1.81 16.20
N GLY A 115 -12.55 -0.56 15.76
CA GLY A 115 -11.44 0.32 16.09
C GLY A 115 -10.63 0.77 14.85
N SER A 116 -9.64 1.62 15.08
CA SER A 116 -8.74 2.14 14.04
C SER A 116 -7.68 1.13 13.64
N ILE A 117 -7.46 0.98 12.34
CA ILE A 117 -6.32 0.29 11.75
C ILE A 117 -5.37 1.34 11.19
N PHE A 118 -4.14 1.36 11.67
CA PHE A 118 -3.10 2.26 11.18
C PHE A 118 -1.95 1.46 10.59
N VAL A 119 -1.49 1.86 9.41
CA VAL A 119 -0.30 1.31 8.76
C VAL A 119 0.53 2.45 8.22
N ALA A 120 1.81 2.45 8.56
CA ALA A 120 2.81 3.28 7.92
C ALA A 120 4.03 2.44 7.54
N TRP A 121 4.66 2.77 6.42
CA TRP A 121 5.95 2.22 6.04
C TRP A 121 6.89 3.31 5.55
N GLN A 122 8.19 3.07 5.71
CA GLN A 122 9.25 3.95 5.20
C GLN A 122 10.44 3.13 4.70
N ARG A 123 10.91 3.47 3.50
CA ARG A 123 12.12 2.92 2.89
C ARG A 123 13.35 3.73 3.32
N HIS A 124 14.40 3.02 3.71
CA HIS A 124 15.72 3.58 4.01
C HIS A 124 16.71 3.07 2.97
N THR A 125 17.12 3.95 2.05
CA THR A 125 17.94 3.58 0.88
C THR A 125 19.42 3.37 1.21
N ASN A 126 19.86 3.82 2.38
CA ASN A 126 21.25 3.72 2.84
C ASN A 126 21.63 2.32 3.34
N ASP A 127 20.68 1.56 3.90
CA ASP A 127 20.94 0.25 4.51
C ASP A 127 20.04 -0.88 3.99
N ASN A 128 19.29 -0.63 2.91
CA ASN A 128 18.30 -1.54 2.31
C ASN A 128 17.27 -2.02 3.33
N THR A 129 16.80 -1.13 4.21
CA THR A 129 15.77 -1.46 5.20
C THR A 129 14.44 -0.80 4.90
N VAL A 130 13.37 -1.47 5.35
CA VAL A 130 12.02 -0.92 5.35
C VAL A 130 11.50 -1.03 6.78
N THR A 131 11.05 0.10 7.31
CA THR A 131 10.41 0.14 8.62
C THR A 131 8.90 0.19 8.45
N TYR A 132 8.17 -0.56 9.28
CA TYR A 132 6.71 -0.57 9.31
C TYR A 132 6.22 -0.22 10.71
N ASN A 133 5.21 0.65 10.81
CA ASN A 133 4.50 0.93 12.05
C ASN A 133 3.04 0.55 11.84
N VAL A 134 2.57 -0.46 12.58
CA VAL A 134 1.24 -1.06 12.39
C VAL A 134 0.51 -1.11 13.71
N THR A 135 -0.69 -0.52 13.77
CA THR A 135 -1.60 -0.64 14.91
C THR A 135 -2.90 -1.29 14.44
N ILE A 136 -3.26 -2.39 15.10
CA ILE A 136 -4.44 -3.20 14.79
C ILE A 136 -5.29 -3.30 16.07
N PRO A 137 -6.62 -3.11 16.01
CA PRO A 137 -7.47 -3.30 17.18
C PRO A 137 -7.40 -4.74 17.71
N HIS A 138 -7.45 -4.92 19.04
CA HIS A 138 -7.36 -6.23 19.71
C HIS A 138 -8.43 -7.26 19.27
N SER A 139 -9.48 -6.82 18.58
CA SER A 139 -10.55 -7.65 18.02
C SER A 139 -10.23 -8.27 16.66
N PHE A 140 -9.07 -7.99 16.08
CA PHE A 140 -8.59 -8.57 14.82
C PHE A 140 -7.36 -9.45 15.03
N TYR A 141 -7.25 -10.45 14.15
CA TYR A 141 -5.97 -11.01 13.74
C TYR A 141 -5.65 -10.49 12.34
N SER A 142 -4.37 -10.42 12.02
CA SER A 142 -3.90 -9.93 10.74
C SER A 142 -2.78 -10.78 10.19
N ILE A 143 -2.68 -10.85 8.87
CA ILE A 143 -1.50 -11.34 8.16
C ILE A 143 -0.78 -10.12 7.61
N ILE A 144 0.45 -9.89 8.07
CA ILE A 144 1.36 -8.91 7.49
C ILE A 144 2.35 -9.61 6.57
N THR A 145 2.56 -9.04 5.38
CA THR A 145 3.50 -9.57 4.38
C THR A 145 4.59 -8.56 4.07
N PHE A 146 5.83 -9.00 4.19
CA PHE A 146 7.04 -8.25 3.83
C PHE A 146 7.56 -8.78 2.51
N GLU A 147 7.45 -7.98 1.45
CA GLU A 147 7.84 -8.36 0.09
C GLU A 147 9.14 -7.67 -0.32
N PRO A 148 10.07 -8.39 -1.00
CA PRO A 148 11.28 -7.78 -1.51
C PRO A 148 10.95 -6.74 -2.57
N MET A 149 11.72 -5.66 -2.58
CA MET A 149 11.50 -4.55 -3.51
C MET A 149 11.98 -4.82 -4.94
N LYS A 150 12.83 -5.82 -5.11
CA LYS A 150 13.37 -6.23 -6.40
C LYS A 150 13.42 -7.76 -6.46
N PRO A 151 13.30 -8.35 -7.66
CA PRO A 151 13.56 -9.77 -7.84
C PRO A 151 14.97 -10.15 -7.35
N ALA A 152 15.13 -11.37 -6.86
CA ALA A 152 16.39 -11.94 -6.34
C ALA A 152 16.99 -11.22 -5.12
N VAL A 153 16.25 -10.32 -4.47
CA VAL A 153 16.59 -9.76 -3.16
C VAL A 153 15.98 -10.63 -2.08
N HIS A 154 16.77 -10.94 -1.05
CA HIS A 154 16.37 -11.81 0.04
C HIS A 154 16.34 -11.05 1.36
N CYS A 155 15.40 -11.42 2.22
CA CYS A 155 15.33 -10.87 3.56
C CYS A 155 16.52 -11.35 4.38
N VAL A 156 17.24 -10.41 5.00
CA VAL A 156 18.41 -10.65 5.84
C VAL A 156 18.00 -10.77 7.30
N SER A 157 17.15 -9.86 7.76
CA SER A 157 16.68 -9.85 9.16
C SER A 157 15.33 -9.18 9.30
N ILE A 158 14.61 -9.59 10.34
CA ILE A 158 13.37 -8.96 10.79
C ILE A 158 13.52 -8.66 12.28
N GLU A 159 13.26 -7.41 12.62
CA GLU A 159 13.22 -6.91 13.99
C GLU A 159 11.81 -6.42 14.32
N GLU A 160 11.36 -6.63 15.55
CA GLU A 160 10.16 -6.01 16.11
C GLU A 160 10.58 -5.20 17.35
N SER A 161 10.26 -3.90 17.37
CA SER A 161 10.58 -2.97 18.45
C SER A 161 12.04 -3.03 18.93
N GLY A 162 12.97 -3.29 18.00
CA GLY A 162 14.41 -3.39 18.26
C GLY A 162 14.91 -4.77 18.68
N ILE A 163 14.02 -5.77 18.77
CA ILE A 163 14.37 -7.17 19.04
C ILE A 163 14.43 -7.91 17.71
N VAL A 164 15.59 -8.51 17.39
CA VAL A 164 15.71 -9.40 16.23
C VAL A 164 14.89 -10.66 16.49
N ILE A 165 13.83 -10.85 15.69
CA ILE A 165 12.97 -12.04 15.78
C ILE A 165 13.33 -13.09 14.73
N TRP A 166 14.03 -12.70 13.66
CA TRP A 166 14.52 -13.63 12.65
C TRP A 166 15.73 -13.06 11.90
N HIS A 167 16.63 -13.94 11.50
CA HIS A 167 17.80 -13.64 10.67
C HIS A 167 18.04 -14.78 9.68
N GLN A 168 18.55 -14.48 8.47
CA GLN A 168 18.76 -15.45 7.38
C GLN A 168 19.67 -16.64 7.73
N SER A 169 20.51 -16.51 8.76
CA SER A 169 21.34 -17.61 9.26
C SER A 169 20.58 -18.60 10.15
N SER A 170 19.34 -18.28 10.55
CA SER A 170 18.46 -19.14 11.33
C SER A 170 17.54 -19.92 10.41
N SER A 171 17.50 -21.24 10.57
CA SER A 171 16.49 -22.09 9.93
C SER A 171 15.14 -22.05 10.64
N LEU A 172 15.10 -21.54 11.87
CA LEU A 172 13.90 -21.49 12.70
C LEU A 172 13.30 -20.08 12.68
N PHE A 173 11.99 -20.03 12.51
CA PHE A 173 11.16 -18.83 12.68
C PHE A 173 10.42 -18.93 14.03
N GLU A 174 11.17 -18.80 15.12
CA GLU A 174 10.62 -18.76 16.47
C GLU A 174 10.50 -17.31 16.93
N THR A 175 9.37 -16.96 17.53
CA THR A 175 9.15 -15.62 18.09
C THR A 175 8.73 -15.75 19.54
N ASN A 176 9.45 -15.05 20.40
CA ASN A 176 9.08 -14.87 21.82
C ASN A 176 8.36 -13.52 22.04
N VAL A 177 8.05 -12.80 20.96
CA VAL A 177 7.37 -11.51 21.03
C VAL A 177 5.86 -11.73 21.10
N ASN A 178 5.27 -11.23 22.17
CA ASN A 178 3.82 -11.31 22.40
C ASN A 178 3.04 -10.70 21.23
N GLY A 179 1.99 -11.40 20.81
CA GLY A 179 1.13 -10.97 19.71
C GLY A 179 1.57 -11.45 18.34
N ILE A 180 2.79 -11.94 18.15
CA ILE A 180 3.19 -12.64 16.90
C ILE A 180 2.90 -14.13 17.07
N LEU A 181 1.95 -14.66 16.30
CA LEU A 181 1.53 -16.07 16.38
C LEU A 181 2.47 -16.97 15.57
N TRP A 182 2.87 -16.51 14.39
CA TRP A 182 3.87 -17.17 13.56
C TRP A 182 4.52 -16.18 12.61
N LEU A 183 5.73 -16.52 12.18
CA LEU A 183 6.50 -15.87 11.11
C LEU A 183 7.02 -16.98 10.20
N ARG A 184 6.97 -16.84 8.88
CA ARG A 184 7.48 -17.85 7.93
C ARG A 184 7.57 -17.29 6.51
N PRO A 185 8.29 -17.94 5.59
CA PRO A 185 8.23 -17.60 4.17
C PRO A 185 6.78 -17.64 3.66
N ASP A 186 6.43 -16.69 2.80
CA ASP A 186 5.09 -16.65 2.20
C ASP A 186 4.89 -17.83 1.24
N SER A 187 3.69 -18.42 1.26
CA SER A 187 3.39 -19.60 0.44
C SER A 187 3.05 -19.29 -1.02
N ILE A 188 2.79 -18.02 -1.33
CA ILE A 188 2.31 -17.56 -2.65
C ILE A 188 3.36 -16.65 -3.30
N ILE A 189 3.99 -15.78 -2.52
CA ILE A 189 4.88 -14.74 -3.02
C ILE A 189 6.34 -15.14 -2.76
N GLU A 190 7.06 -15.43 -3.84
CA GLU A 190 8.46 -15.81 -3.77
C GLU A 190 9.31 -14.73 -3.09
N GLY A 191 10.15 -15.14 -2.13
CA GLY A 191 11.05 -14.25 -1.40
C GLY A 191 10.39 -13.38 -0.34
N ALA A 192 9.05 -13.38 -0.24
CA ALA A 192 8.34 -12.68 0.82
C ALA A 192 8.33 -13.47 2.13
N ILE A 193 8.21 -12.77 3.24
CA ILE A 193 8.01 -13.34 4.57
C ILE A 193 6.68 -12.79 5.10
N SER A 194 5.87 -13.68 5.65
CA SER A 194 4.58 -13.33 6.25
C SER A 194 4.59 -13.62 7.75
N ALA A 195 3.86 -12.80 8.50
CA ALA A 195 3.60 -13.02 9.91
C ALA A 195 2.10 -12.94 10.18
N ARG A 196 1.59 -13.82 11.05
CA ARG A 196 0.26 -13.64 11.62
C ARG A 196 0.38 -13.02 12.99
N ILE A 197 -0.36 -11.95 13.21
CA ILE A 197 -0.29 -11.13 14.42
C ILE A 197 -1.68 -10.93 15.01
N ALA A 198 -1.77 -10.87 16.33
CA ALA A 198 -2.96 -10.42 17.05
C ALA A 198 -3.05 -8.89 17.01
N GLY A 199 -4.18 -8.33 17.40
CA GLY A 199 -4.29 -6.88 17.58
C GLY A 199 -3.32 -6.36 18.64
N GLY A 200 -2.72 -5.22 18.33
CA GLY A 200 -1.62 -4.59 19.07
C GLY A 200 -0.92 -3.55 18.20
N SER A 201 0.14 -2.95 18.74
CA SER A 201 1.02 -2.02 18.02
C SER A 201 2.38 -2.65 17.81
N TYR A 202 2.88 -2.63 16.59
CA TYR A 202 4.11 -3.29 16.18
C TYR A 202 4.98 -2.34 15.37
N ARG A 203 6.30 -2.38 15.62
CA ARG A 203 7.29 -1.61 14.86
C ARG A 203 8.31 -2.54 14.26
N TRP A 204 8.15 -2.81 12.97
CA TRP A 204 9.02 -3.73 12.25
C TRP A 204 10.16 -3.00 11.59
N LYS A 205 11.34 -3.60 11.59
CA LYS A 205 12.44 -3.24 10.69
C LYS A 205 12.83 -4.49 9.91
N VAL A 206 12.66 -4.44 8.60
CA VAL A 206 12.99 -5.53 7.69
C VAL A 206 14.18 -5.13 6.85
N LYS A 207 15.26 -5.91 6.90
CA LYS A 207 16.47 -5.67 6.13
C LYS A 207 16.55 -6.61 4.94
N TRP A 208 16.97 -6.07 3.82
CA TRP A 208 17.17 -6.77 2.56
C TRP A 208 18.64 -6.71 2.13
N ASN A 209 19.10 -7.67 1.32
CA ASN A 209 20.47 -7.69 0.79
C ASN A 209 20.65 -6.88 -0.51
#